data_AF-A0A2N2UHF3-F1
#
_entry.id   AF-A0A2N2UHF3-F1
#
_cell.length_a   1.000
_cell.length_b   1.000
_cell.length_c   1.000
_cell.angle_alpha   90.00
_cell.angle_beta   90.00
_cell.angle_gamma   90.00
#
_symmetry.space_group_name_H-M   'P 1'
#
loop_
_entity.id
_entity.type
_entity.pdbx_description
1 polymer ?
#
loop_
_entity_poly.entity_id
_entity_poly.type
_entity_poly.pdbx_seq_one_letter_code
_entity_poly.pdbx_strand_id
1 'polypeptide(L)'
;MIDPDLSDFLAAGVTTDDVPELAPLLAARGIVGTFISLFRGSDAEVLLRLLVLREIGQEADAPRWSPDTLRRRFSYLDPVKLETVLKRLREHDLLAFADDGLYHLSDMGRNAVAALSMLLRFSAEEDAELGFLTAQLAGLSATGSITPDALSHLLSKLNDLTWHFEEAIASGSEFRIVTARSRLKANGRWLDRGTGILRELLTDPEVDFEIARVA
;
A
#
# COMPACT_ATOMS: atom_id res chain seq x y z
N MET A 1 -27.03 -15.63 -1.90
CA MET A 1 -25.75 -16.34 -1.71
C MET A 1 -25.30 -16.04 -0.30
N ILE A 2 -25.14 -17.08 0.51
CA ILE A 2 -24.50 -16.98 1.82
C ILE A 2 -23.00 -16.80 1.52
N ASP A 3 -22.35 -15.78 2.10
CA ASP A 3 -20.91 -15.64 1.96
C ASP A 3 -20.26 -16.91 2.56
N PRO A 4 -19.34 -17.58 1.85
CA PRO A 4 -18.68 -18.78 2.38
C PRO A 4 -17.98 -18.44 3.70
N ASP A 5 -18.07 -19.34 4.68
CA ASP A 5 -17.33 -19.14 5.92
C ASP A 5 -15.83 -19.32 5.62
N LEU A 6 -14.98 -18.56 6.31
CA LEU A 6 -13.53 -18.64 6.13
C LEU A 6 -13.03 -20.08 6.39
N SER A 7 -13.70 -20.81 7.28
CA SER A 7 -13.43 -22.23 7.55
C SER A 7 -13.57 -23.13 6.33
N ASP A 8 -14.42 -22.77 5.36
CA ASP A 8 -14.65 -23.57 4.15
C ASP A 8 -13.43 -23.58 3.21
N PHE A 9 -12.49 -22.63 3.40
CA PHE A 9 -11.24 -22.55 2.66
C PHE A 9 -10.08 -23.29 3.34
N LEU A 10 -10.24 -23.70 4.60
CA LEU A 10 -9.19 -24.37 5.37
C LEU A 10 -9.22 -25.88 5.15
N ALA A 11 -8.07 -26.53 5.33
CA ALA A 11 -7.98 -27.98 5.28
C ALA A 11 -8.84 -28.61 6.39
N ALA A 12 -9.33 -29.83 6.17
CA ALA A 12 -10.17 -30.52 7.14
C ALA A 12 -9.50 -30.61 8.52
N GLY A 13 -10.20 -30.14 9.56
CA GLY A 13 -9.71 -30.13 10.94
C GLY A 13 -8.84 -28.93 11.31
N VAL A 14 -8.58 -28.00 10.40
CA VAL A 14 -7.88 -26.73 10.67
C VAL A 14 -8.91 -25.64 10.94
N THR A 15 -8.76 -24.92 12.04
CA THR A 15 -9.57 -23.76 12.40
C THR A 15 -8.83 -22.45 12.08
N THR A 16 -9.53 -21.32 12.12
CA THR A 16 -8.90 -20.01 11.91
C THR A 16 -7.86 -19.68 12.97
N ASP A 17 -8.04 -20.20 14.19
CA ASP A 17 -7.13 -19.96 15.32
C ASP A 17 -5.82 -20.75 15.18
N ASP A 18 -5.83 -21.83 14.37
CA ASP A 18 -4.64 -22.62 14.06
C ASP A 18 -3.72 -21.95 13.02
N VAL A 19 -4.11 -20.80 12.46
CA VAL A 19 -3.36 -20.06 11.45
C VAL A 19 -3.05 -18.64 11.95
N PRO A 20 -1.95 -18.44 12.70
CA PRO A 20 -1.57 -17.15 13.29
C PRO A 20 -1.49 -16.00 12.27
N GLU A 21 -1.13 -16.30 11.02
CA GLU A 21 -1.02 -15.34 9.92
C GLU A 21 -2.37 -14.73 9.53
N LEU A 22 -3.50 -15.39 9.86
CA LEU A 22 -4.83 -14.82 9.64
C LEU A 22 -5.18 -13.76 10.67
N ALA A 23 -4.64 -13.80 11.88
CA ALA A 23 -4.98 -12.87 12.95
C ALA A 23 -4.87 -11.38 12.56
N PRO A 24 -3.76 -10.89 11.97
CA PRO A 24 -3.67 -9.49 11.55
C PRO A 24 -4.68 -9.14 10.42
N LEU A 25 -4.95 -10.07 9.51
CA LEU A 25 -5.93 -9.86 8.43
C LEU A 25 -7.36 -9.81 8.97
N LEU A 26 -7.66 -10.65 9.96
CA LEU A 26 -8.94 -10.67 10.66
C LEU A 26 -9.14 -9.39 11.48
N ALA A 27 -8.10 -8.90 12.15
CA ALA A 27 -8.11 -7.60 12.82
C ALA A 27 -8.31 -6.44 11.81
N ALA A 28 -7.82 -6.61 10.57
CA ALA A 28 -7.96 -5.68 9.47
C ALA A 28 -9.26 -5.86 8.64
N ARG A 29 -10.26 -6.63 9.10
CA ARG A 29 -11.49 -6.90 8.32
C ARG A 29 -12.19 -5.65 7.80
N GLY A 30 -12.19 -4.56 8.57
CA GLY A 30 -12.77 -3.28 8.15
C GLY A 30 -12.12 -2.73 6.88
N ILE A 31 -10.78 -2.62 6.86
CA ILE A 31 -10.06 -2.08 5.71
C ILE A 31 -10.11 -3.04 4.51
N VAL A 32 -10.12 -4.36 4.76
CA VAL A 32 -10.33 -5.37 3.70
C VAL A 32 -11.69 -5.19 3.06
N GLY A 33 -12.76 -5.00 3.86
CA GLY A 33 -14.10 -4.70 3.37
C GLY A 33 -14.16 -3.42 2.52
N THR A 34 -13.44 -2.37 2.93
CA THR A 34 -13.30 -1.14 2.17
C THR A 34 -12.70 -1.38 0.78
N PHE A 35 -11.60 -2.14 0.68
CA PHE A 35 -10.98 -2.45 -0.61
C PHE A 35 -11.84 -3.38 -1.47
N ILE A 36 -12.49 -4.39 -0.88
CA ILE A 36 -13.46 -5.25 -1.57
C ILE A 36 -14.54 -4.39 -2.23
N SER A 37 -15.06 -3.39 -1.51
CA SER A 37 -16.03 -2.47 -2.07
C SER A 37 -15.42 -1.64 -3.22
N LEU A 38 -14.28 -0.98 -2.96
CA LEU A 38 -13.64 -0.06 -3.89
C LEU A 38 -13.34 -0.71 -5.25
N PHE A 39 -12.98 -1.99 -5.25
CA PHE A 39 -12.61 -2.75 -6.45
C PHE A 39 -13.73 -3.63 -7.03
N ARG A 40 -14.95 -3.61 -6.48
CA ARG A 40 -16.08 -4.40 -6.99
C ARG A 40 -16.77 -3.73 -8.17
N GLY A 41 -16.99 -4.44 -9.28
CA GLY A 41 -17.75 -3.95 -10.44
C GLY A 41 -16.95 -4.08 -11.74
N SER A 42 -17.39 -3.37 -12.78
CA SER A 42 -16.60 -3.28 -14.01
C SER A 42 -15.36 -2.40 -13.82
N ASP A 43 -14.34 -2.60 -14.66
CA ASP A 43 -13.11 -1.80 -14.65
C ASP A 43 -13.40 -0.29 -14.71
N ALA A 44 -14.31 0.14 -15.59
CA ALA A 44 -14.70 1.54 -15.69
C ALA A 44 -15.34 2.09 -14.39
N GLU A 45 -16.15 1.30 -13.69
CA GLU A 45 -16.73 1.70 -12.40
C GLU A 45 -15.69 1.78 -11.28
N VAL A 46 -14.71 0.89 -11.29
CA VAL A 46 -13.57 0.90 -10.36
C VAL A 46 -12.72 2.13 -10.61
N LEU A 47 -12.28 2.36 -11.85
CA LEU A 47 -11.48 3.53 -12.22
C LEU A 47 -12.17 4.84 -11.85
N LEU A 48 -13.48 4.95 -12.10
CA LEU A 48 -14.23 6.16 -11.75
C LEU A 48 -14.26 6.43 -10.24
N ARG A 49 -14.46 5.39 -9.42
CA ARG A 49 -14.42 5.53 -7.95
C ARG A 49 -13.04 5.88 -7.44
N LEU A 50 -12.01 5.23 -7.97
CA LEU A 50 -10.61 5.53 -7.63
C LEU A 50 -10.24 6.96 -8.01
N LEU A 51 -10.68 7.43 -9.18
CA LEU A 51 -10.49 8.81 -9.63
C LEU A 51 -11.12 9.80 -8.66
N VAL A 52 -12.41 9.64 -8.35
CA VAL A 52 -13.14 10.55 -7.45
C VAL A 52 -12.55 10.53 -6.04
N LEU A 53 -12.29 9.35 -5.48
CA LEU A 53 -11.69 9.19 -4.15
C LEU A 53 -10.30 9.85 -4.08
N ARG A 54 -9.44 9.60 -5.07
CA ARG A 54 -8.09 10.18 -5.15
C ARG A 54 -8.14 11.70 -5.26
N GLU A 55 -8.98 12.24 -6.14
CA GLU A 55 -9.08 13.68 -6.33
C GLU A 55 -9.58 14.41 -5.08
N ILE A 56 -10.58 13.86 -4.40
CA ILE A 56 -11.06 14.41 -3.11
C ILE A 56 -9.94 14.33 -2.07
N GLY A 57 -9.22 13.20 -2.00
CA GLY A 57 -8.18 12.97 -1.01
C GLY A 57 -6.87 13.75 -1.21
N GLN A 58 -6.64 14.34 -2.39
CA GLN A 58 -5.48 15.18 -2.65
C GLN A 58 -5.65 16.63 -2.18
N GLU A 59 -6.87 17.05 -1.83
CA GLU A 59 -7.13 18.43 -1.39
C GLU A 59 -6.84 18.58 0.12
N ALA A 60 -5.69 19.17 0.44
CA ALA A 60 -5.24 19.37 1.82
C ALA A 60 -5.88 20.60 2.49
N ASP A 61 -6.20 21.64 1.72
CA ASP A 61 -6.60 22.95 2.24
C ASP A 61 -8.09 23.03 2.62
N ALA A 62 -8.94 22.18 2.00
CA ALA A 62 -10.38 22.17 2.22
C ALA A 62 -10.89 20.73 2.40
N PRO A 63 -10.79 20.12 3.59
CA PRO A 63 -11.16 18.73 3.83
C PRO A 63 -12.68 18.50 3.95
N ARG A 64 -13.50 19.51 3.62
CA ARG A 64 -14.96 19.47 3.66
C ARG A 64 -15.52 20.08 2.38
N TRP A 65 -16.48 19.39 1.76
CA TRP A 65 -17.01 19.78 0.45
C TRP A 65 -18.53 19.83 0.44
N SER A 66 -19.10 20.93 -0.05
CA SER A 66 -20.53 20.96 -0.37
C SER A 66 -20.84 20.10 -1.61
N PRO A 67 -22.08 19.61 -1.78
CA PRO A 67 -22.48 18.88 -2.99
C PRO A 67 -22.16 19.64 -4.28
N ASP A 68 -22.40 20.95 -4.32
CA ASP A 68 -22.13 21.77 -5.50
C ASP A 68 -20.64 21.94 -5.79
N THR A 69 -19.80 21.92 -4.75
CA THR A 69 -18.34 21.96 -4.92
C THR A 69 -17.86 20.68 -5.60
N LEU A 70 -18.33 19.51 -5.16
CA LEU A 70 -18.02 18.24 -5.80
C LEU A 70 -18.53 18.18 -7.24
N ARG A 71 -19.77 18.62 -7.51
CA ARG A 71 -20.31 18.67 -8.88
C ARG A 71 -19.52 19.57 -9.82
N ARG A 72 -19.10 20.76 -9.36
CA ARG A 72 -18.25 21.65 -10.16
C ARG A 72 -16.89 21.01 -10.44
N ARG A 73 -16.26 20.42 -9.43
CA ARG A 73 -14.98 19.74 -9.55
C ARG A 73 -15.02 18.61 -10.58
N PHE A 74 -16.04 17.77 -10.50
CA PHE A 74 -16.25 16.62 -11.37
C PHE A 74 -17.19 16.91 -12.54
N SER A 75 -17.22 18.16 -13.02
CA SER A 75 -18.12 18.60 -14.11
C SER A 75 -17.89 17.89 -15.45
N TYR A 76 -16.73 17.23 -15.60
CA TYR A 76 -16.40 16.38 -16.75
C TYR A 76 -17.01 14.96 -16.67
N LEU A 77 -17.64 14.61 -15.54
CA LEU A 77 -18.34 13.34 -15.36
C LEU A 77 -19.84 13.49 -15.60
N ASP A 78 -20.47 12.40 -16.05
CA ASP A 78 -21.93 12.32 -16.07
C ASP A 78 -22.50 12.52 -14.64
N PRO A 79 -23.45 13.43 -14.43
CA PRO A 79 -23.96 13.74 -13.09
C PRO A 79 -24.57 12.55 -12.36
N VAL A 80 -25.27 11.66 -13.07
CA VAL A 80 -25.90 10.48 -12.45
C VAL A 80 -24.83 9.48 -12.01
N LYS A 81 -23.79 9.29 -12.82
CA LYS A 81 -22.64 8.45 -12.46
C LYS A 81 -21.86 9.01 -11.28
N LEU A 82 -21.63 10.32 -11.24
CA LEU A 82 -20.98 10.98 -10.09
C LEU A 82 -21.77 10.75 -8.80
N GLU A 83 -23.07 11.01 -8.80
CA GLU A 83 -23.92 10.80 -7.60
C GLU A 83 -23.93 9.32 -7.18
N THR A 84 -23.91 8.38 -8.15
CA THR A 84 -23.78 6.94 -7.87
C THR A 84 -22.44 6.62 -7.19
N VAL A 85 -21.35 7.22 -7.65
CA VAL A 85 -20.02 7.05 -7.05
C VAL A 85 -19.98 7.61 -5.63
N LEU A 86 -20.43 8.86 -5.44
CA LEU A 86 -20.47 9.49 -4.12
C LEU A 86 -21.34 8.69 -3.13
N LYS A 87 -22.48 8.18 -3.60
CA LYS A 87 -23.34 7.29 -2.82
C LYS A 87 -22.61 5.99 -2.43
N ARG A 88 -21.96 5.32 -3.38
CA ARG A 88 -21.18 4.09 -3.08
C ARG A 88 -20.04 4.35 -2.10
N LEU A 89 -19.30 5.44 -2.27
CA LEU A 89 -18.25 5.81 -1.31
C LEU A 89 -18.82 6.03 0.10
N ARG A 90 -20.03 6.58 0.21
CA ARG A 90 -20.74 6.71 1.50
C ARG A 90 -21.22 5.39 2.08
N GLU A 91 -21.85 4.55 1.27
CA GLU A 91 -22.38 3.24 1.72
C GLU A 91 -21.28 2.31 2.25
N HIS A 92 -20.02 2.56 1.87
CA HIS A 92 -18.86 1.77 2.28
C HIS A 92 -17.89 2.53 3.18
N ASP A 93 -18.38 3.56 3.85
CA ASP A 93 -17.66 4.32 4.88
C ASP A 93 -16.30 4.85 4.40
N LEU A 94 -16.19 5.23 3.12
CA LEU A 94 -15.05 5.95 2.54
C LEU A 94 -15.29 7.46 2.57
N LEU A 95 -16.54 7.87 2.54
CA LEU A 95 -16.99 9.26 2.56
C LEU A 95 -18.13 9.39 3.56
N ALA A 96 -18.15 10.46 4.33
CA ALA A 96 -19.24 10.78 5.25
C ALA A 96 -19.92 12.09 4.83
N PHE A 97 -21.21 12.22 5.14
CA PHE A 97 -21.97 13.45 4.93
C PHE A 97 -22.48 13.91 6.29
N ALA A 98 -21.93 15.02 6.77
CA ALA A 98 -22.21 15.54 8.10
C ALA A 98 -23.48 16.40 8.14
N ASP A 99 -23.96 16.68 9.35
CA ASP A 99 -25.20 17.45 9.58
C ASP A 99 -25.12 18.90 9.06
N ASP A 100 -23.91 19.43 8.87
CA ASP A 100 -23.67 20.73 8.23
C ASP A 100 -23.84 20.70 6.70
N GLY A 101 -24.24 19.56 6.13
CA GLY A 101 -24.47 19.39 4.70
C GLY A 101 -23.17 19.27 3.90
N LEU A 102 -22.05 18.97 4.55
CA LEU A 102 -20.75 18.84 3.91
C LEU A 102 -20.26 17.39 3.91
N TYR A 103 -19.69 16.98 2.78
CA TYR A 103 -18.93 15.76 2.64
C TYR A 103 -17.56 15.89 3.29
N HIS A 104 -17.05 14.80 3.87
CA HIS A 104 -15.66 14.67 4.31
C HIS A 104 -15.19 13.22 4.19
N LEU A 105 -13.89 12.98 4.05
CA LEU A 105 -13.34 11.62 4.12
C LEU A 105 -13.43 11.08 5.53
N SER A 106 -13.91 9.85 5.67
CA SER A 106 -13.79 9.06 6.91
C SER A 106 -12.33 8.64 7.14
N ASP A 107 -12.04 8.05 8.30
CA ASP A 107 -10.71 7.51 8.59
C ASP A 107 -10.33 6.38 7.62
N MET A 108 -11.28 5.49 7.30
CA MET A 108 -11.09 4.44 6.29
C MET A 108 -10.88 5.04 4.89
N GLY A 109 -11.60 6.11 4.54
CA GLY A 109 -11.40 6.87 3.31
C GLY A 109 -9.99 7.44 3.18
N ARG A 110 -9.47 8.03 4.26
CA ARG A 110 -8.10 8.55 4.32
C ARG A 110 -7.07 7.44 4.17
N ASN A 111 -7.25 6.32 4.86
CA ASN A 111 -6.37 5.16 4.74
C ASN A 111 -6.35 4.62 3.31
N ALA A 112 -7.51 4.51 2.66
CA ALA A 112 -7.62 4.08 1.27
C ALA A 112 -6.91 5.05 0.30
N VAL A 113 -7.06 6.36 0.49
CA VAL A 113 -6.34 7.39 -0.30
C VAL A 113 -4.83 7.28 -0.12
N ALA A 114 -4.35 7.09 1.11
CA ALA A 114 -2.93 6.95 1.42
C ALA A 114 -2.34 5.71 0.76
N ALA A 115 -3.02 4.56 0.90
CA ALA A 115 -2.63 3.31 0.25
C ALA A 115 -2.60 3.44 -1.28
N LEU A 116 -3.63 4.02 -1.88
CA LEU A 116 -3.69 4.23 -3.33
C LEU A 116 -2.55 5.15 -3.81
N SER A 117 -2.27 6.23 -3.07
CA SER A 117 -1.18 7.15 -3.39
C SER A 117 0.18 6.44 -3.38
N MET A 118 0.37 5.53 -2.43
CA MET A 118 1.59 4.73 -2.32
C MET A 118 1.73 3.72 -3.46
N LEU A 119 0.67 3.00 -3.81
CA LEU A 119 0.66 2.07 -4.95
C LEU A 119 0.96 2.79 -6.27
N LEU A 120 0.33 3.95 -6.50
CA LEU A 120 0.57 4.74 -7.71
C LEU A 120 2.01 5.28 -7.77
N ARG A 121 2.58 5.68 -6.63
CA ARG A 121 3.98 6.14 -6.57
C ARG A 121 4.95 5.03 -6.96
N PHE A 122 4.77 3.81 -6.44
CA PHE A 122 5.61 2.67 -6.80
C PHE A 122 5.48 2.25 -8.26
N SER A 123 4.31 2.44 -8.86
CA SER A 123 4.12 2.17 -10.30
C SER A 123 4.79 3.20 -11.22
N ALA A 124 5.00 4.43 -10.75
CA ALA A 124 5.51 5.54 -11.56
C ALA A 124 7.05 5.62 -11.57
N GLU A 125 7.69 5.19 -10.49
CA GLU A 125 9.13 5.31 -10.28
C GLU A 125 9.71 3.95 -9.89
N GLU A 126 10.46 3.34 -10.82
CA GLU A 126 11.06 2.00 -10.65
C GLU A 126 11.96 1.88 -9.40
N ASP A 127 12.51 3.00 -8.93
CA ASP A 127 13.44 3.09 -7.80
C ASP A 127 12.80 3.67 -6.52
N ALA A 128 11.52 4.05 -6.55
CA ALA A 128 10.85 4.68 -5.41
C ALA A 128 10.64 3.73 -4.23
N GLU A 129 10.44 2.44 -4.52
CA GLU A 129 10.16 1.42 -3.51
C GLU A 129 11.34 1.21 -2.56
N LEU A 130 12.56 1.01 -3.08
CA LEU A 130 13.73 0.79 -2.24
C LEU A 130 14.02 2.02 -1.36
N GLY A 131 13.88 3.23 -1.93
CA GLY A 131 14.01 4.46 -1.17
C GLY A 131 12.96 4.60 -0.07
N PHE A 132 11.72 4.21 -0.34
CA PHE A 132 10.65 4.18 0.65
C PHE A 132 10.96 3.19 1.79
N LEU A 133 11.28 1.94 1.46
CA LEU A 133 11.55 0.89 2.45
C LEU A 133 12.73 1.25 3.34
N THR A 134 13.80 1.78 2.74
CA THR A 134 15.00 2.22 3.47
C THR A 134 14.69 3.40 4.40
N ALA A 135 13.91 4.39 3.93
CA ALA A 135 13.52 5.53 4.76
C ALA A 135 12.59 5.11 5.91
N GLN A 136 11.64 4.21 5.65
CA GLN A 136 10.76 3.64 6.66
C GLN A 136 11.58 2.91 7.72
N LEU A 137 12.49 2.00 7.32
CA LEU A 137 13.31 1.25 8.26
C LEU A 137 14.22 2.17 9.07
N ALA A 138 14.78 3.23 8.47
CA ALA A 138 15.57 4.22 9.20
C ALA A 138 14.75 4.96 10.27
N GLY A 139 13.48 5.30 9.99
CA GLY A 139 12.58 5.93 10.95
C GLY A 139 12.19 4.99 12.10
N LEU A 140 11.92 3.72 11.78
CA LEU A 140 11.65 2.68 12.78
C LEU A 140 12.87 2.40 13.65
N SER A 141 14.06 2.34 13.05
CA SER A 141 15.34 2.19 13.77
C SER A 141 15.55 3.33 14.76
N ALA A 142 15.36 4.59 14.33
CA ALA A 142 15.52 5.76 15.18
C ALA A 142 14.57 5.81 16.39
N THR A 143 13.48 5.04 16.36
CA THR A 143 12.48 4.97 17.42
C THR A 143 12.46 3.62 18.15
N GLY A 144 13.40 2.72 17.84
CA GLY A 144 13.44 1.37 18.41
C GLY A 144 12.21 0.52 18.08
N SER A 145 11.54 0.81 16.97
CA SER A 145 10.25 0.20 16.56
C SER A 145 10.37 -0.63 15.28
N ILE A 146 11.55 -1.18 14.99
CA ILE A 146 11.75 -2.07 13.84
C ILE A 146 10.86 -3.30 14.01
N THR A 147 10.18 -3.69 12.93
CA THR A 147 9.38 -4.91 12.89
C THR A 147 9.99 -5.94 11.93
N PRO A 148 9.76 -7.25 12.16
CA PRO A 148 10.18 -8.30 11.24
C PRO A 148 9.64 -8.08 9.82
N ASP A 149 8.41 -7.58 9.67
CA ASP A 149 7.79 -7.30 8.37
C ASP A 149 8.52 -6.17 7.61
N ALA A 150 8.82 -5.05 8.29
CA ALA A 150 9.52 -3.94 7.65
C ALA A 150 10.92 -4.34 7.19
N LEU A 151 11.60 -5.16 7.99
CA LEU A 151 12.91 -5.72 7.66
C LEU A 151 12.81 -6.71 6.48
N SER A 152 11.84 -7.62 6.52
CA SER A 152 11.59 -8.61 5.46
C SER A 152 11.29 -7.96 4.11
N HIS A 153 10.50 -6.87 4.09
CA HIS A 153 10.24 -6.13 2.87
C HIS A 153 11.51 -5.52 2.26
N LEU A 154 12.37 -4.90 3.08
CA LEU A 154 13.64 -4.37 2.59
C LEU A 154 14.52 -5.49 2.03
N LEU A 155 14.70 -6.59 2.78
CA LEU A 155 15.52 -7.73 2.35
C LEU A 155 15.00 -8.36 1.06
N SER A 156 13.68 -8.55 0.93
CA SER A 156 13.05 -9.04 -0.29
C SER A 156 13.39 -8.15 -1.49
N LYS A 157 13.32 -6.81 -1.31
CA LYS A 157 13.65 -5.87 -2.40
C LYS A 157 15.12 -5.89 -2.77
N LEU A 158 16.02 -6.02 -1.78
CA LEU A 158 17.46 -6.14 -2.02
C LEU A 158 17.80 -7.43 -2.78
N ASN A 159 17.18 -8.55 -2.40
CA ASN A 159 17.36 -9.83 -3.08
C ASN A 159 16.84 -9.79 -4.52
N ASP A 160 15.69 -9.16 -4.76
CA ASP A 160 15.11 -8.97 -6.11
C ASP A 160 16.06 -8.15 -7.02
N LEU A 161 16.67 -7.08 -6.48
CA LEU A 161 17.67 -6.29 -7.21
C LEU A 161 18.92 -7.10 -7.55
N THR A 162 19.42 -7.92 -6.61
CA THR A 162 20.56 -8.82 -6.86
C THR A 162 20.22 -9.83 -7.96
N TRP A 163 19.06 -10.46 -7.87
CA TRP A 163 18.59 -11.44 -8.86
C TRP A 163 18.52 -10.83 -10.27
N HIS A 164 17.95 -9.64 -10.41
CA HIS A 164 17.89 -8.95 -11.70
C HIS A 164 19.25 -8.63 -12.29
N PHE A 165 20.26 -8.34 -11.46
CA PHE A 165 21.62 -8.10 -11.91
C PHE A 165 22.31 -9.40 -12.36
N GLU A 166 22.15 -10.47 -11.60
CA GLU A 166 22.66 -11.80 -11.96
C GLU A 166 22.05 -12.31 -13.28
N GLU A 167 20.74 -12.12 -13.46
CA GLU A 167 20.04 -12.51 -14.68
C GLU A 167 20.53 -11.71 -15.90
N ALA A 168 20.79 -10.41 -15.73
CA ALA A 168 21.33 -9.56 -16.80
C ALA A 168 22.75 -10.00 -17.22
N ILE A 169 23.59 -10.42 -16.26
CA ILE A 169 24.91 -10.97 -16.54
C ILE A 169 24.78 -12.30 -17.27
N ALA A 170 23.97 -13.22 -16.74
CA ALA A 170 23.79 -14.55 -17.29
C ALA A 170 23.24 -14.53 -18.72
N SER A 171 22.41 -13.53 -19.06
CA SER A 171 21.84 -13.41 -20.40
C SER A 171 22.84 -12.95 -21.47
N GLY A 172 24.02 -12.44 -21.08
CA GLY A 172 25.02 -11.88 -22.01
C GLY A 172 24.54 -10.68 -22.82
N SER A 173 23.42 -10.04 -22.44
CA SER A 173 22.83 -8.93 -23.18
C SER A 173 23.39 -7.62 -22.66
N GLU A 174 24.19 -6.94 -23.47
CA GLU A 174 24.76 -5.64 -23.11
C GLU A 174 23.68 -4.62 -22.73
N PHE A 175 22.54 -4.63 -23.44
CA PHE A 175 21.39 -3.79 -23.11
C PHE A 175 20.82 -4.08 -21.71
N ARG A 176 20.66 -5.36 -21.33
CA ARG A 176 20.16 -5.74 -20.00
C ARG A 176 21.18 -5.36 -18.92
N ILE A 177 22.47 -5.56 -19.17
CA ILE A 177 23.55 -5.21 -18.24
C ILE A 177 23.60 -3.69 -18.00
N VAL A 178 23.50 -2.88 -19.06
CA VAL A 178 23.45 -1.42 -18.96
C VAL A 178 22.23 -0.96 -18.16
N THR A 179 21.06 -1.53 -18.44
CA THR A 179 19.82 -1.24 -17.71
C THR A 179 19.95 -1.59 -16.22
N ALA A 180 20.40 -2.80 -15.90
CA ALA A 180 20.60 -3.25 -14.52
C ALA A 180 21.61 -2.37 -13.77
N ARG A 181 22.71 -1.97 -14.42
CA ARG A 181 23.70 -1.04 -13.85
C ARG A 181 23.12 0.35 -13.59
N SER A 182 22.26 0.84 -14.49
CA SER A 182 21.58 2.12 -14.30
C SER A 182 20.68 2.09 -13.06
N ARG A 183 19.87 1.04 -12.90
CA ARG A 183 19.02 0.83 -11.72
C ARG A 183 19.83 0.74 -10.43
N LEU A 184 20.92 -0.03 -10.43
CA LEU A 184 21.81 -0.13 -9.27
C LEU A 184 22.38 1.25 -8.88
N LYS A 185 22.84 2.03 -9.87
CA LYS A 185 23.37 3.38 -9.64
C LYS A 185 22.30 4.33 -9.08
N ALA A 186 21.08 4.29 -9.60
CA ALA A 186 19.99 5.12 -9.13
C ALA A 186 19.60 4.82 -7.67
N ASN A 187 19.74 3.56 -7.26
CA ASN A 187 19.45 3.09 -5.91
C ASN A 187 20.64 3.12 -4.93
N GLY A 188 21.86 3.46 -5.38
CA GLY A 188 23.09 3.31 -4.61
C GLY A 188 23.01 3.86 -3.17
N ARG A 189 22.54 5.11 -3.02
CA ARG A 189 22.41 5.73 -1.68
C ARG A 189 21.45 4.97 -0.74
N TRP A 190 20.42 4.34 -1.29
CA TRP A 190 19.42 3.59 -0.52
C TRP A 190 19.94 2.20 -0.18
N LEU A 191 20.69 1.58 -1.10
CA LEU A 191 21.43 0.33 -0.83
C LEU A 191 22.44 0.54 0.30
N ASP A 192 23.25 1.59 0.23
CA ASP A 192 24.25 1.90 1.26
C ASP A 192 23.60 2.12 2.62
N ARG A 193 22.49 2.87 2.66
CA ARG A 193 21.76 3.13 3.91
C ARG A 193 21.05 1.89 4.44
N GLY A 194 20.37 1.13 3.59
CA GLY A 194 19.68 -0.10 3.98
C GLY A 194 20.65 -1.15 4.52
N THR A 195 21.75 -1.39 3.80
CA THR A 195 22.81 -2.30 4.27
C THR A 195 23.51 -1.80 5.53
N GLY A 196 23.63 -0.48 5.72
CA GLY A 196 24.09 0.12 6.97
C GLY A 196 23.22 -0.27 8.17
N ILE A 197 21.89 -0.09 8.04
CA ILE A 197 20.93 -0.47 9.09
C ILE A 197 21.02 -1.97 9.40
N LEU A 198 21.11 -2.83 8.38
CA LEU A 198 21.27 -4.27 8.58
C LEU A 198 22.53 -4.62 9.36
N ARG A 199 23.66 -3.98 9.04
CA ARG A 199 24.92 -4.20 9.77
C ARG A 199 24.81 -3.76 11.23
N GLU A 200 24.19 -2.61 11.49
CA GLU A 200 23.96 -2.13 12.86
C GLU A 200 23.15 -3.15 13.67
N LEU A 201 22.03 -3.63 13.10
CA LEU A 201 21.18 -4.67 13.71
C LEU A 201 21.96 -5.96 14.01
N LEU A 202 22.74 -6.46 13.05
CA LEU A 202 23.52 -7.70 13.21
C LEU A 202 24.64 -7.59 14.25
N THR A 203 25.07 -6.37 14.59
CA THR A 203 26.09 -6.12 15.62
C THR A 203 25.51 -5.82 16.99
N ASP A 204 24.20 -5.62 17.10
CA ASP A 204 23.52 -5.32 18.36
C ASP A 204 23.26 -6.63 19.14
N PRO A 205 23.89 -6.86 20.29
CA PRO A 205 23.69 -8.07 21.08
C PRO A 205 22.31 -8.14 21.76
N GLU A 206 21.59 -7.02 21.85
CA GLU A 206 20.29 -6.92 22.50
C GLU A 206 19.12 -6.88 21.49
N VAL A 207 19.40 -7.13 20.20
CA VAL A 207 18.37 -7.16 19.16
C VAL A 207 17.32 -8.24 19.46
N ASP A 208 16.05 -7.88 19.25
CA ASP A 208 14.93 -8.82 19.45
C ASP A 208 15.10 -10.06 18.56
N PHE A 209 14.79 -11.24 19.10
CA PHE A 209 14.98 -12.51 18.42
C PHE A 209 14.23 -12.61 17.08
N GLU A 210 13.02 -12.06 16.99
CA GLU A 210 12.25 -12.10 15.74
C GLU A 210 12.86 -11.19 14.66
N ILE A 211 13.53 -10.10 15.07
CA ILE A 211 14.29 -9.24 14.16
C ILE A 211 15.59 -9.95 13.76
N ALA A 212 16.30 -10.54 14.72
CA ALA A 212 17.56 -11.27 14.49
C ALA A 212 17.40 -12.46 13.54
N ARG A 213 16.25 -13.16 13.60
CA ARG A 213 15.93 -14.28 12.72
C ARG A 213 15.78 -13.87 11.25
N VAL A 214 15.40 -12.63 11.01
CA VAL A 214 15.15 -12.08 9.67
C VAL A 214 16.41 -11.41 9.09
N ALA A 215 17.19 -10.72 9.91
CA ALA A 215 18.41 -9.97 9.53
C ALA A 215 19.54 -10.87 9.03
#